data_AF-A0A0U5JGB8-F1
#
_entry.id   AF-A0A0U5JGB8-F1
#
_cell.length_a   1.000
_cell.length_b   1.000
_cell.length_c   1.000
_cell.angle_alpha   90.00
_cell.angle_beta   90.00
_cell.angle_gamma   90.00
#
_symmetry.space_group_name_H-M   'P 1'
#
loop_
_entity.id
_entity.type
_entity.pdbx_description
1 polymer ?
#
loop_
_entity_poly.entity_id
_entity_poly.type
_entity_poly.pdbx_seq_one_letter_code
_entity_poly.pdbx_strand_id
1 'polypeptide(L)'
;MRRRLISFTIMLCLVFGFSITTFAHDETQGKGVKFKTIEEYNETGRFLQPNEALVDENGLMLTTPTANVSPEPLYIPCPVFGGKHQMVARGFGDVYVDGVRKIQGGHCTQCTYCGDVIISENVPYQSNYLGYYGYVNYPYDVTTYTIMYTDSLWFSSNWKTDPFFESFQFL
;
A
#
# COMPACT_ATOMS: atom_id res chain seq x y z
N MET A 1 -30.57 -35.47 23.83
CA MET A 1 -29.16 -35.83 24.13
C MET A 1 -28.40 -34.57 24.47
N ARG A 2 -27.93 -34.44 25.71
CA ARG A 2 -27.18 -33.28 26.24
C ARG A 2 -25.69 -33.44 25.88
N ARG A 3 -25.08 -32.44 25.25
CA ARG A 3 -23.62 -32.33 25.17
C ARG A 3 -23.17 -31.14 26.01
N ARG A 4 -22.23 -31.42 26.92
CA ARG A 4 -21.65 -30.51 27.92
C ARG A 4 -20.56 -29.68 27.23
N LEU A 5 -20.60 -28.35 27.40
CA LEU A 5 -19.43 -27.50 27.17
C LEU A 5 -18.55 -27.57 28.44
N ILE A 6 -17.28 -27.92 28.25
CA ILE A 6 -16.25 -27.79 29.29
C ILE A 6 -15.60 -26.43 29.06
N SER A 7 -15.86 -25.49 29.97
CA SER A 7 -15.24 -24.16 29.98
C SER A 7 -13.96 -24.24 30.82
N PHE A 8 -12.81 -23.97 30.21
CA PHE A 8 -11.56 -23.75 30.93
C PHE A 8 -11.36 -22.24 31.11
N THR A 9 -11.59 -21.76 32.33
CA THR A 9 -11.28 -20.39 32.75
C THR A 9 -9.85 -20.38 33.27
N ILE A 10 -8.91 -19.79 32.51
CA ILE A 10 -7.62 -19.38 33.04
C ILE A 10 -7.73 -17.90 33.35
N MET A 11 -7.80 -17.60 34.65
CA MET A 11 -7.86 -16.25 35.20
C MET A 11 -6.44 -15.78 35.47
N LEU A 12 -5.92 -14.86 34.66
CA LEU A 12 -4.73 -14.09 34.99
C LEU A 12 -5.02 -12.60 34.81
N CYS A 13 -4.96 -11.89 35.94
CA CYS A 13 -5.30 -10.49 36.11
C CYS A 13 -4.17 -9.55 35.68
N LEU A 14 -4.57 -8.43 35.04
CA LEU A 14 -3.93 -7.10 34.98
C LEU A 14 -2.63 -7.05 34.13
N VAL A 15 -2.41 -6.16 33.16
CA VAL A 15 -2.69 -4.72 33.01
C VAL A 15 -2.68 -4.37 31.49
N PHE A 16 -3.38 -3.30 31.10
CA PHE A 16 -3.45 -2.63 29.78
C PHE A 16 -4.53 -3.14 28.81
N GLY A 17 -5.52 -2.26 28.59
CA GLY A 17 -6.69 -2.49 27.76
C GLY A 17 -6.36 -2.49 26.26
N PHE A 18 -6.65 -3.62 25.63
CA PHE A 18 -6.92 -3.73 24.21
C PHE A 18 -8.30 -4.36 24.05
N SER A 19 -9.16 -3.74 23.24
CA SER A 19 -10.46 -4.31 22.84
C SER A 19 -10.24 -5.59 22.04
N ILE A 20 -10.92 -6.67 22.42
CA ILE A 20 -10.91 -7.94 21.71
C ILE A 20 -12.10 -7.95 20.75
N THR A 21 -11.83 -7.95 19.44
CA THR A 21 -12.85 -8.23 18.41
C THR A 21 -12.82 -9.72 18.07
N THR A 22 -13.96 -10.39 18.24
CA THR A 22 -14.16 -11.79 17.88
C THR A 22 -14.21 -11.95 16.36
N PHE A 23 -13.40 -12.84 15.78
CA PHE A 23 -13.58 -13.33 14.41
C PHE A 23 -14.07 -14.79 14.46
N ALA A 24 -15.25 -15.02 13.90
CA ALA A 24 -15.71 -16.36 13.54
C ALA A 24 -15.08 -16.73 12.19
N HIS A 25 -14.33 -17.83 12.16
CA HIS A 25 -13.81 -18.41 10.92
C HIS A 25 -14.68 -19.62 10.57
N ASP A 26 -15.46 -19.51 9.49
CA ASP A 26 -16.15 -20.63 8.85
C ASP A 26 -15.20 -21.27 7.83
N GLU A 27 -15.12 -22.60 7.85
CA GLU A 27 -14.31 -23.41 6.93
C GLU A 27 -15.19 -23.91 5.79
N THR A 28 -15.10 -23.26 4.64
CA THR A 28 -15.43 -23.89 3.35
C THR A 28 -14.24 -23.79 2.41
N GLN A 29 -13.61 -24.95 2.18
CA GLN A 29 -12.62 -25.20 1.12
C GLN A 29 -13.25 -24.91 -0.26
N GLY A 30 -12.60 -24.37 -1.29
CA GLY A 30 -11.23 -23.94 -1.52
C GLY A 30 -11.03 -23.67 -3.03
N LYS A 31 -10.52 -22.49 -3.38
CA LYS A 31 -9.60 -22.19 -4.51
C LYS A 31 -9.25 -20.70 -4.46
N GLY A 32 -8.59 -20.30 -3.38
CA GLY A 32 -7.87 -19.03 -3.29
C GLY A 32 -6.38 -19.33 -3.31
N VAL A 33 -5.68 -18.87 -4.34
CA VAL A 33 -4.21 -18.93 -4.40
C VAL A 33 -3.66 -18.09 -3.26
N LYS A 34 -2.99 -18.72 -2.30
CA LYS A 34 -2.21 -18.02 -1.27
C LYS A 34 -0.95 -17.49 -1.93
N PHE A 35 -0.87 -16.19 -2.15
CA PHE A 35 0.41 -15.52 -2.38
C PHE A 35 1.10 -15.38 -1.02
N LYS A 36 2.15 -16.20 -0.80
CA LYS A 36 3.12 -15.94 0.26
C LYS A 36 3.89 -14.67 -0.15
N THR A 37 3.89 -13.66 0.71
CA THR A 37 4.80 -12.52 0.64
C THR A 37 6.25 -13.01 0.59
N ILE A 38 7.10 -12.29 -0.14
CA ILE A 38 8.54 -12.57 -0.33
C ILE A 38 9.27 -12.26 0.99
N GLU A 39 9.03 -13.05 2.04
CA GLU A 39 9.67 -12.89 3.35
C GLU A 39 10.14 -14.23 3.95
N GLU A 40 10.29 -15.28 3.15
CA GLU A 40 10.95 -16.52 3.60
C GLU A 40 12.42 -16.53 3.17
N TYR A 41 13.22 -15.85 4.00
CA TYR A 41 14.60 -16.16 4.41
C TYR A 41 15.33 -17.28 3.65
N ASN A 42 16.49 -16.95 3.07
CA ASN A 42 17.60 -17.91 3.01
C ASN A 42 18.41 -17.80 4.32
N GLU A 43 18.97 -18.92 4.77
CA GLU A 43 19.52 -19.13 6.12
C GLU A 43 20.85 -18.38 6.41
N THR A 44 21.22 -17.40 5.57
CA THR A 44 22.51 -16.68 5.65
C THR A 44 22.39 -15.17 5.82
N GLY A 45 21.17 -14.61 5.90
CA GLY A 45 20.97 -13.21 6.33
C GLY A 45 21.60 -12.16 5.41
N ARG A 46 21.73 -12.44 4.11
CA ARG A 46 22.23 -11.46 3.12
C ARG A 46 21.14 -11.15 2.10
N PHE A 47 20.86 -9.85 1.91
CA PHE A 47 20.04 -9.36 0.80
C PHE A 47 20.69 -9.74 -0.53
N LEU A 48 19.98 -10.48 -1.38
CA LEU A 48 20.41 -10.71 -2.77
C LEU A 48 20.23 -9.41 -3.55
N GLN A 49 21.31 -8.92 -4.16
CA GLN A 49 21.19 -7.86 -5.16
C GLN A 49 20.54 -8.45 -6.43
N PRO A 50 19.78 -7.65 -7.21
CA PRO A 50 18.94 -8.10 -8.33
C PRO A 50 19.66 -8.79 -9.51
N ASN A 51 20.94 -9.12 -9.37
CA ASN A 51 21.84 -9.65 -10.39
C ASN A 51 22.80 -10.75 -9.87
N GLU A 52 22.60 -11.30 -8.67
CA GLU A 52 23.32 -12.50 -8.24
C GLU A 52 22.66 -13.74 -8.87
N ALA A 53 23.37 -14.40 -9.81
CA ALA A 53 22.88 -15.59 -10.50
C ALA A 53 22.80 -16.80 -9.54
N LEU A 54 21.65 -17.45 -9.48
CA LEU A 54 21.48 -18.71 -8.76
C LEU A 54 21.99 -19.86 -9.64
N VAL A 55 22.90 -20.67 -9.10
CA VAL A 55 23.46 -21.84 -9.77
C VAL A 55 23.00 -23.08 -9.00
N ASP A 56 22.55 -24.13 -9.69
CA ASP A 56 22.21 -25.38 -9.01
C ASP A 56 23.46 -26.20 -8.60
N GLU A 57 23.23 -27.29 -7.87
CA GLU A 57 24.25 -28.24 -7.41
C GLU A 57 25.03 -28.92 -8.55
N ASN A 58 24.57 -28.78 -9.80
CA ASN A 58 25.21 -29.31 -11.01
C ASN A 58 25.92 -28.22 -11.83
N GLY A 59 26.00 -26.98 -11.31
CA GLY A 59 26.68 -25.88 -11.99
C GLY A 59 25.91 -25.31 -13.18
N LEU A 60 24.62 -25.67 -13.34
CA LEU A 60 23.78 -25.09 -14.38
C LEU A 60 23.27 -23.73 -13.89
N MET A 61 23.49 -22.70 -14.70
CA MET A 61 22.87 -21.40 -14.49
C MET A 61 21.36 -21.60 -14.50
N LEU A 62 20.70 -21.47 -13.34
CA LEU A 62 19.28 -21.18 -13.36
C LEU A 62 19.18 -19.78 -13.92
N THR A 63 18.85 -19.67 -15.20
CA THR A 63 18.23 -18.45 -15.68
C THR A 63 17.01 -18.29 -14.78
N THR A 64 17.03 -17.29 -13.91
CA THR A 64 15.81 -16.78 -13.32
C THR A 64 14.81 -16.75 -14.48
N PRO A 65 13.64 -17.38 -14.38
CA PRO A 65 12.62 -17.12 -15.38
C PRO A 65 12.53 -15.60 -15.39
N THR A 66 12.91 -14.99 -16.50
CA THR A 66 12.67 -13.59 -16.76
C THR A 66 11.17 -13.52 -16.81
N ALA A 67 10.57 -13.45 -15.63
CA ALA A 67 9.19 -13.19 -15.46
C ALA A 67 9.10 -11.75 -15.94
N ASN A 68 8.82 -11.64 -17.24
CA ASN A 68 8.06 -10.54 -17.78
C ASN A 68 6.72 -10.57 -17.05
N VAL A 69 6.72 -10.27 -15.75
CA VAL A 69 5.56 -9.79 -15.05
C VAL A 69 5.39 -8.43 -15.67
N SER A 70 4.65 -8.39 -16.78
CA SER A 70 3.90 -7.21 -17.14
C SER A 70 3.20 -6.82 -15.84
N PRO A 71 3.50 -5.66 -15.22
CA PRO A 71 2.73 -5.22 -14.08
C PRO A 71 1.32 -5.03 -14.64
N GLU A 72 0.45 -6.02 -14.44
CA GLU A 72 -0.96 -5.83 -14.72
C GLU A 72 -1.39 -4.56 -13.99
N PRO A 73 -2.20 -3.69 -14.63
CA PRO A 73 -2.63 -2.48 -13.97
C PRO A 73 -3.39 -2.86 -12.72
N LEU A 74 -2.78 -2.57 -11.57
CA LEU A 74 -3.34 -2.91 -10.27
C LEU A 74 -4.41 -1.86 -9.96
N TYR A 75 -5.61 -2.05 -10.52
CA TYR A 75 -6.78 -1.31 -10.07
C TYR A 75 -7.04 -1.71 -8.61
N ILE A 76 -6.73 -0.81 -7.68
CA ILE A 76 -7.02 -0.96 -6.25
C ILE A 76 -8.27 -0.14 -5.94
N PRO A 77 -9.46 -0.73 -5.71
CA PRO A 77 -10.64 0.04 -5.38
C PRO A 77 -10.51 0.72 -4.01
N CYS A 78 -11.20 1.85 -3.84
CA CYS A 78 -11.32 2.52 -2.56
C CYS A 78 -11.93 1.57 -1.53
N PRO A 79 -11.27 1.31 -0.39
CA PRO A 79 -11.74 0.31 0.57
C PRO A 79 -13.06 0.70 1.26
N VAL A 80 -13.41 2.00 1.26
CA VAL A 80 -14.62 2.53 1.89
C VAL A 80 -15.77 2.71 0.88
N PHE A 81 -15.48 3.16 -0.34
CA PHE A 81 -16.49 3.42 -1.36
C PHE A 81 -16.70 2.24 -2.35
N GLY A 82 -15.71 1.37 -2.51
CA GLY A 82 -15.73 0.22 -3.42
C GLY A 82 -15.46 0.54 -4.90
N GLY A 83 -15.39 1.82 -5.27
CA GLY A 83 -15.07 2.30 -6.62
C GLY A 83 -13.75 3.06 -6.69
N LYS A 84 -13.64 4.01 -7.61
CA LYS A 84 -12.47 4.89 -7.69
C LYS A 84 -12.37 5.80 -6.45
N HIS A 85 -11.15 6.07 -6.02
CA HIS A 85 -10.84 7.05 -4.99
C HIS A 85 -11.25 8.45 -5.48
N GLN A 86 -12.21 9.07 -4.80
CA GLN A 86 -12.71 10.40 -5.15
C GLN A 86 -11.81 11.46 -4.54
N MET A 87 -10.81 11.89 -5.31
CA MET A 87 -9.75 12.79 -4.87
C MET A 87 -10.20 14.25 -5.02
N VAL A 88 -10.36 14.94 -3.90
CA VAL A 88 -10.71 16.37 -3.86
C VAL A 88 -9.51 17.22 -3.48
N ALA A 89 -9.45 18.44 -4.01
CA ALA A 89 -8.41 19.40 -3.64
C ALA A 89 -8.50 19.80 -2.15
N ARG A 90 -7.35 19.76 -1.46
CA ARG A 90 -7.24 20.16 -0.04
C ARG A 90 -6.23 21.29 0.21
N GLY A 91 -5.66 21.87 -0.85
CA GLY A 91 -4.72 22.98 -0.77
C GLY A 91 -3.33 22.57 -1.23
N PHE A 92 -2.32 22.91 -0.44
CA PHE A 92 -0.91 22.69 -0.79
C PHE A 92 -0.18 21.88 0.27
N GLY A 93 1.06 21.48 -0.01
CA GLY A 93 1.88 20.84 0.99
C GLY A 93 3.32 20.55 0.57
N ASP A 94 4.12 20.14 1.55
CA ASP A 94 5.50 19.71 1.34
C ASP A 94 5.60 18.20 1.52
N VAL A 95 6.51 17.58 0.77
CA VAL A 95 6.82 16.15 0.92
C VAL A 95 8.27 16.00 1.35
N TYR A 96 8.49 15.24 2.42
CA TYR A 96 9.79 14.90 2.97
C TYR A 96 10.03 13.40 2.82
N VAL A 97 11.22 13.04 2.33
CA VAL A 97 11.73 11.66 2.24
C VAL A 97 13.04 11.62 3.00
N ASP A 98 13.15 10.73 3.98
CA ASP A 98 14.32 10.61 4.87
C ASP A 98 14.71 11.95 5.53
N GLY A 99 13.70 12.74 5.93
CA GLY A 99 13.90 14.06 6.54
C GLY A 99 14.32 15.17 5.58
N VAL A 100 14.50 14.89 4.28
CA VAL A 100 14.84 15.88 3.25
C VAL A 100 13.59 16.28 2.49
N ARG A 101 13.33 17.59 2.38
CA ARG A 101 12.22 18.10 1.57
C ARG A 101 12.49 17.84 0.08
N LYS A 102 11.58 17.14 -0.57
CA LYS A 102 11.63 16.79 -2.00
C LYS A 102 10.64 17.60 -2.84
N ILE A 103 9.45 17.86 -2.30
CA ILE A 103 8.44 18.72 -2.92
C ILE A 103 8.17 19.88 -1.96
N GLN A 104 8.13 21.10 -2.49
CA GLN A 104 7.76 22.30 -1.74
C GLN A 104 6.53 22.94 -2.40
N GLY A 105 5.46 23.14 -1.63
CA GLY A 105 4.23 23.77 -2.11
C GLY A 105 3.51 22.98 -3.22
N GLY A 106 3.59 21.65 -3.19
CA GLY A 106 2.88 20.77 -4.12
C GLY A 106 1.37 20.78 -3.88
N HIS A 107 0.59 20.39 -4.89
CA HIS A 107 -0.86 20.30 -4.84
C HIS A 107 -1.31 19.08 -4.03
N CYS A 108 -2.08 19.34 -2.98
CA CYS A 108 -2.61 18.33 -2.09
C CYS A 108 -4.03 17.93 -2.51
N THR A 109 -4.24 16.64 -2.73
CA THR A 109 -5.54 16.04 -2.98
C THR A 109 -5.76 14.88 -2.03
N GLN A 110 -7.00 14.70 -1.57
CA GLN A 110 -7.36 13.65 -0.63
C GLN A 110 -8.62 12.92 -1.08
N CYS A 111 -8.64 11.60 -0.93
CA CYS A 111 -9.84 10.80 -1.11
C CYS A 111 -10.87 11.12 -0.02
N THR A 112 -12.09 11.50 -0.40
CA THR A 112 -13.16 11.86 0.53
C THR A 112 -13.68 10.69 1.39
N TYR A 113 -13.24 9.46 1.10
CA TYR A 113 -13.74 8.26 1.75
C TYR A 113 -12.69 7.54 2.60
N CYS A 114 -11.57 7.12 1.99
CA CYS A 114 -10.53 6.37 2.70
C CYS A 114 -9.41 7.24 3.26
N GLY A 115 -9.35 8.53 2.90
CA GLY A 115 -8.32 9.44 3.39
C GLY A 115 -6.96 9.32 2.70
N ASP A 116 -6.83 8.58 1.60
CA ASP A 116 -5.60 8.58 0.79
C ASP A 116 -5.27 9.97 0.29
N VAL A 117 -4.02 10.40 0.48
CA VAL A 117 -3.53 11.73 0.14
C VAL A 117 -2.40 11.63 -0.86
N ILE A 118 -2.48 12.49 -1.87
CA ILE A 118 -1.44 12.70 -2.87
C ILE A 118 -1.03 14.17 -2.82
N ILE A 119 0.26 14.41 -2.61
CA ILE A 119 0.87 15.73 -2.81
C ILE A 119 1.78 15.63 -4.03
N SER A 120 1.47 16.41 -5.06
CA SER A 120 2.12 16.35 -6.38
C SER A 120 2.66 17.70 -6.82
N GLU A 121 3.70 17.73 -7.65
CA GLU A 121 4.27 18.99 -8.15
C GLU A 121 3.28 19.81 -9.00
N ASN A 122 2.36 19.13 -9.69
CA ASN A 122 1.43 19.75 -10.63
C ASN A 122 -0.02 19.38 -10.32
N VAL A 123 -0.95 20.19 -10.83
CA VAL A 123 -2.38 20.04 -10.57
C VAL A 123 -3.00 18.90 -11.42
N PRO A 124 -3.51 17.81 -10.82
CA PRO A 124 -4.12 16.70 -11.57
C PRO A 124 -5.30 17.10 -12.47
N TYR A 125 -6.12 18.06 -12.04
CA TYR A 125 -7.32 18.48 -12.78
C TYR A 125 -7.05 19.56 -13.84
N GLN A 126 -5.84 20.13 -13.90
CA GLN A 126 -5.44 21.09 -14.94
C GLN A 126 -4.43 20.50 -15.93
N SER A 127 -3.72 19.45 -15.53
CA SER A 127 -2.68 18.81 -16.31
C SER A 127 -2.76 17.29 -16.19
N ASN A 128 -2.40 16.60 -17.27
CA ASN A 128 -2.20 15.15 -17.20
C ASN A 128 -0.85 14.80 -16.55
N TYR A 129 0.06 15.76 -16.42
CA TYR A 129 1.37 15.61 -15.82
C TYR A 129 1.30 15.94 -14.32
N LEU A 130 1.66 14.99 -13.45
CA LEU A 130 1.80 15.24 -12.00
C LEU A 130 3.23 15.64 -11.63
N GLY A 131 4.22 15.13 -12.38
CA GLY A 131 5.61 15.19 -11.97
C GLY A 131 5.88 14.21 -10.84
N TYR A 132 6.73 14.60 -9.89
CA TYR A 132 6.92 13.85 -8.67
C TYR A 132 5.74 14.00 -7.71
N TYR A 133 5.44 12.94 -6.97
CA TYR A 133 4.40 12.95 -5.96
C TYR A 133 4.72 12.06 -4.76
N GLY A 134 4.21 12.45 -3.59
CA GLY A 134 4.11 11.61 -2.41
C GLY A 134 2.71 11.01 -2.28
N TYR A 135 2.61 9.84 -1.66
CA TYR A 135 1.35 9.13 -1.43
C TYR A 135 1.34 8.53 -0.02
N VAL A 136 0.34 8.89 0.79
CA VAL A 136 0.16 8.39 2.17
C VAL A 136 -1.33 8.35 2.50
N ASN A 137 -1.77 7.38 3.29
CA ASN A 137 -3.11 7.39 3.88
C ASN A 137 -3.14 8.20 5.17
N TYR A 138 -4.03 9.21 5.25
CA TYR A 138 -4.32 9.89 6.51
C TYR A 138 -5.74 9.55 7.00
N PRO A 139 -5.89 9.09 8.25
CA PRO A 139 -7.20 8.71 8.80
C PRO A 139 -8.10 9.92 9.16
N TYR A 140 -7.70 11.13 8.76
CA TYR A 140 -8.40 12.38 9.02
C TYR A 140 -8.25 13.34 7.84
N ASP A 141 -9.16 14.30 7.76
CA ASP A 141 -9.11 15.36 6.76
C ASP A 141 -7.84 16.20 6.92
N VAL A 142 -7.07 16.34 5.83
CA VAL A 142 -5.91 17.21 5.84
C VAL A 142 -6.31 18.68 5.75
N THR A 143 -5.47 19.54 6.32
CA THR A 143 -5.67 20.99 6.34
C THR A 143 -5.16 21.64 5.05
N THR A 144 -5.37 22.95 4.93
CA THR A 144 -4.97 23.74 3.75
C THR A 144 -3.48 23.68 3.40
N TYR A 145 -2.62 23.42 4.39
CA TYR A 145 -1.19 23.18 4.18
C TYR A 145 -0.76 21.89 4.90
N THR A 146 -0.39 20.88 4.12
CA THR A 146 -0.07 19.53 4.63
C THR A 146 1.44 19.27 4.59
N ILE A 147 1.99 18.67 5.64
CA ILE A 147 3.36 18.15 5.64
C ILE A 147 3.29 16.63 5.57
N MET A 148 3.81 16.06 4.49
CA MET A 148 3.85 14.61 4.28
C MET A 148 5.26 14.07 4.48
N TYR A 149 5.37 13.02 5.29
CA TYR A 149 6.56 12.18 5.39
C TYR A 149 6.25 10.84 4.73
N THR A 150 7.10 10.42 3.81
CA THR A 150 6.94 9.17 3.04
C THR A 150 8.30 8.52 2.81
N ASP A 151 8.32 7.21 2.65
CA ASP A 151 9.55 6.43 2.42
C ASP A 151 10.07 6.59 0.99
N SER A 152 9.22 7.03 0.06
CA SER A 152 9.57 7.15 -1.36
C SER A 152 8.76 8.23 -2.07
N LEU A 153 9.37 8.74 -3.13
CA LEU A 153 8.77 9.66 -4.08
C LEU A 153 8.48 8.89 -5.37
N TRP A 154 7.28 9.08 -5.90
CA TRP A 154 6.84 8.45 -7.15
C TRP A 154 6.83 9.50 -8.25
N PHE A 155 6.81 9.07 -9.51
CA PHE A 155 6.80 9.97 -10.66
C PHE A 155 5.74 9.53 -11.67
N SER A 156 4.92 10.48 -12.14
CA SER A 156 3.97 10.24 -13.23
C SER A 156 4.04 11.35 -14.26
N SER A 157 4.43 10.98 -15.48
CA SER A 157 4.45 11.89 -16.63
C SER A 157 3.07 12.04 -17.29
N ASN A 158 2.16 11.09 -17.06
CA ASN A 158 0.78 11.13 -17.52
C ASN A 158 -0.11 10.26 -16.63
N TRP A 159 -0.73 10.87 -15.61
CA TRP A 159 -1.53 10.13 -14.64
C TRP A 159 -2.78 9.48 -15.28
N LYS A 160 -3.30 10.00 -16.39
CA LYS A 160 -4.49 9.42 -17.04
C LYS A 160 -4.23 8.07 -17.69
N THR A 161 -2.98 7.77 -18.02
CA THR A 161 -2.55 6.51 -18.63
C THR A 161 -1.70 5.67 -17.68
N ASP A 162 -1.46 6.14 -16.47
CA ASP A 162 -0.66 5.47 -15.48
C ASP A 162 -1.53 4.41 -14.76
N PRO A 163 -1.13 3.13 -14.80
CA PRO A 163 -1.87 2.04 -14.16
C PRO A 163 -2.26 2.28 -12.70
N PHE A 164 -1.38 2.93 -11.92
CA PHE A 164 -1.66 3.21 -10.52
C PHE A 164 -2.86 4.17 -10.38
N PHE A 165 -2.98 5.13 -11.28
CA PHE A 165 -4.01 6.16 -11.24
C PHE A 165 -5.34 5.71 -11.85
N GLU A 166 -5.43 4.49 -12.40
CA GLU A 166 -6.70 3.94 -12.89
C GLU A 166 -7.77 3.85 -11.79
N SER A 167 -7.35 3.61 -10.55
CA SER A 167 -8.22 3.60 -9.37
C SER A 167 -8.57 4.99 -8.83
N PHE A 168 -8.05 6.08 -9.40
CA PHE A 168 -8.24 7.43 -8.88
C PHE A 168 -9.14 8.26 -9.80
N GLN A 169 -9.93 9.13 -9.20
CA GLN A 169 -10.74 10.13 -9.89
C GLN A 169 -10.52 11.48 -9.22
N PHE A 170 -9.83 12.38 -9.92
CA PHE A 170 -9.63 13.75 -9.46
C PHE A 170 -10.84 14.61 -9.82
N LEU A 171 -11.39 15.31 -8.83
CA LEU A 171 -12.59 16.14 -8.91
C LEU A 171 -12.26 17.63 -8.81
#